data_AF-A0A956N0Q0-F1
#
_entry.id   AF-A0A956N0Q0-F1
#
_cell.length_a   1.000
_cell.length_b   1.000
_cell.length_c   1.000
_cell.angle_alpha   90.00
_cell.angle_beta   90.00
_cell.angle_gamma   90.00
#
_symmetry.space_group_name_H-M   'P 1'
#
loop_
_entity.id
_entity.type
_entity.pdbx_description
1 polymer ?
#
loop_
_entity_poly.entity_id
_entity_poly.type
_entity_poly.pdbx_seq_one_letter_code
_entity_poly.pdbx_strand_id
1 'polypeptide(L)'
;MAVETPQKPALATIRERLGSEAGLLDHQCRTISKDRLALPGPDFVDRVFTATDRPVNVNRAYQQLLNHGRLAGTGYVSILPVDQGIEHSAGA
;
A
#
# COMPACT_ATOMS: atom_id res chain seq x y z
N MET A 1 -25.83 12.21 1.33
CA MET A 1 -26.00 10.80 0.90
C MET A 1 -24.84 10.01 1.47
N ALA A 2 -25.11 9.04 2.35
CA ALA A 2 -24.06 8.21 2.94
C ALA A 2 -23.42 7.38 1.82
N VAL A 3 -22.13 7.58 1.57
CA VAL A 3 -21.35 6.74 0.67
C VAL A 3 -21.25 5.38 1.35
N GLU A 4 -21.96 4.40 0.81
CA GLU A 4 -21.95 3.02 1.26
C GLU A 4 -20.50 2.51 1.24
N THR A 5 -20.01 2.05 2.39
CA THR A 5 -18.66 1.50 2.49
C THR A 5 -18.66 0.17 1.73
N PRO A 6 -17.76 -0.08 0.76
CA PRO A 6 -17.74 -1.34 0.05
C PRO A 6 -17.49 -2.49 1.03
N GLN A 7 -18.46 -3.40 1.13
CA GLN A 7 -18.39 -4.60 1.97
C GLN A 7 -17.25 -5.50 1.47
N LYS A 8 -16.33 -5.88 2.35
CA LYS A 8 -15.30 -6.87 2.03
C LYS A 8 -15.99 -8.20 1.66
N PRO A 9 -15.85 -8.71 0.43
CA PRO A 9 -16.53 -9.93 0.03
C PRO A 9 -16.02 -11.10 0.87
N ALA A 10 -16.93 -12.00 1.26
CA ALA A 10 -16.56 -13.23 1.94
C ALA A 10 -15.68 -14.09 1.02
N LEU A 11 -14.73 -14.84 1.59
CA LEU A 11 -13.80 -15.69 0.84
C LEU A 11 -14.55 -16.70 -0.07
N ALA A 12 -15.72 -17.17 0.37
CA ALA A 12 -16.60 -18.04 -0.41
C ALA A 12 -17.05 -17.38 -1.72
N THR A 13 -17.45 -16.10 -1.67
CA THR A 13 -17.86 -15.32 -2.86
C THR A 13 -16.71 -15.14 -3.84
N ILE A 14 -15.49 -14.91 -3.33
CA ILE A 14 -14.30 -14.79 -4.19
C ILE A 14 -14.03 -16.13 -4.89
N ARG A 15 -14.12 -17.25 -4.17
CA ARG A 15 -13.93 -18.59 -4.73
C ARG A 15 -14.97 -18.94 -5.79
N GLU A 16 -16.24 -18.64 -5.55
CA GLU A 16 -17.32 -18.82 -6.52
C GLU A 16 -17.04 -18.06 -7.82
N ARG A 17 -16.65 -16.78 -7.72
CA ARG A 17 -16.33 -15.95 -8.90
C ARG A 17 -15.12 -16.46 -9.70
N LEU A 18 -14.17 -17.10 -9.04
CA LEU A 18 -12.97 -17.66 -9.68
C LEU A 18 -13.22 -19.03 -10.31
N GLY A 19 -14.29 -19.75 -9.93
CA GLY A 19 -14.64 -21.04 -10.51
C GLY A 19 -13.48 -22.04 -10.50
N SER A 20 -13.07 -22.49 -11.69
CA SER A 20 -11.95 -23.44 -11.85
C SER A 20 -10.60 -22.92 -11.36
N GLU A 21 -10.42 -21.60 -11.27
CA GLU A 21 -9.17 -20.98 -10.83
C GLU A 21 -9.13 -20.75 -9.30
N ALA A 22 -10.17 -21.13 -8.57
CA ALA A 22 -10.26 -20.92 -7.12
C ALA A 22 -9.06 -21.51 -6.35
N GLY A 23 -8.39 -22.54 -6.89
CA GLY A 23 -7.18 -23.12 -6.31
C GLY A 23 -5.97 -22.18 -6.29
N LEU A 24 -5.96 -21.10 -7.08
CA LEU A 24 -4.90 -20.08 -7.04
C LEU A 24 -4.85 -19.34 -5.71
N LEU A 25 -5.98 -19.24 -4.99
CA LEU A 25 -6.02 -18.59 -3.67
C LEU A 25 -5.26 -19.37 -2.59
N ASP A 26 -5.00 -20.66 -2.82
CA ASP A 26 -4.30 -21.53 -1.88
C ASP A 26 -2.79 -21.58 -2.14
N HIS A 27 -2.31 -20.90 -3.19
CA HIS A 27 -0.88 -20.84 -3.49
C HIS A 27 -0.08 -20.17 -2.38
N GLN A 28 0.94 -20.87 -1.88
CA GLN A 28 1.97 -20.31 -1.02
C GLN A 28 3.30 -20.33 -1.77
N CYS A 29 3.94 -19.16 -1.87
CA CYS A 29 5.28 -19.05 -2.44
C CYS A 29 6.27 -19.86 -1.60
N ARG A 30 6.97 -20.81 -2.22
CA ARG A 30 8.02 -21.63 -1.56
C ARG A 30 9.44 -21.18 -1.90
N THR A 31 9.58 -20.33 -2.91
CA THR A 31 10.89 -19.93 -3.46
C THR A 31 11.54 -18.81 -2.67
N ILE A 32 10.75 -17.84 -2.21
CA ILE A 32 11.24 -16.69 -1.43
C ILE A 32 10.50 -16.69 -0.11
N SER A 33 11.26 -16.86 0.98
CA SER A 33 10.69 -16.86 2.32
C SER A 33 10.24 -15.47 2.74
N LYS A 34 9.17 -15.41 3.55
CA LYS A 34 8.52 -14.16 3.98
C LYS A 34 9.45 -13.26 4.82
N ASP A 35 10.37 -13.85 5.57
CA ASP A 35 11.38 -13.12 6.36
C ASP A 35 12.36 -12.30 5.51
N ARG A 36 12.49 -12.62 4.22
CA ARG A 36 13.33 -11.85 3.29
C ARG A 36 12.65 -10.56 2.81
N LEU A 37 11.39 -10.33 3.15
CA LEU A 37 10.64 -9.15 2.74
C LEU A 37 10.88 -7.99 3.72
N ALA A 38 11.37 -6.87 3.20
CA ALA A 38 11.38 -5.60 3.92
C ALA A 38 9.97 -5.00 3.90
N LEU A 39 9.16 -5.34 4.90
CA LEU A 39 7.79 -4.82 5.01
C LEU A 39 7.78 -3.38 5.55
N PRO A 40 6.85 -2.52 5.12
CA PRO A 40 6.65 -1.21 5.71
C PRO A 40 6.28 -1.30 7.20
N GLY A 41 6.69 -0.29 7.95
CA GLY A 41 6.40 -0.15 9.37
C GLY A 41 6.85 1.21 9.91
N PRO A 42 6.59 1.50 11.20
CA PRO A 42 6.94 2.78 11.82
C PRO A 42 8.45 3.08 11.77
N ASP A 43 9.26 2.04 11.82
CA ASP A 43 10.73 2.04 11.86
C ASP A 43 11.35 1.72 10.48
N PHE A 44 10.59 1.80 9.38
CA PHE A 44 11.03 1.34 8.07
C PHE A 44 12.25 2.10 7.53
N VAL A 45 12.31 3.42 7.74
CA VAL A 45 13.46 4.22 7.32
C VAL A 45 14.72 3.81 8.08
N ASP A 46 14.62 3.66 9.40
CA ASP A 46 15.73 3.26 10.25
C ASP A 46 16.21 1.84 9.92
N ARG A 47 15.28 0.89 9.80
CA ARG A 47 15.58 -0.52 9.56
C ARG A 47 16.15 -0.79 8.16
N VAL A 48 15.69 -0.07 7.13
CA VAL A 48 15.95 -0.43 5.72
C VAL A 48 16.80 0.60 4.99
N PHE A 49 16.62 1.90 5.24
CA PHE A 49 17.21 2.97 4.44
C PHE A 49 18.45 3.60 5.06
N THR A 50 18.60 3.57 6.39
CA THR A 50 19.75 4.17 7.08
C THR A 50 21.10 3.54 6.68
N ALA A 51 21.11 2.26 6.31
CA ALA A 51 22.32 1.55 5.86
C ALA A 51 22.61 1.71 4.35
N THR A 52 21.83 2.50 3.63
CA THR A 52 22.02 2.72 2.18
C THR A 52 22.83 3.99 1.92
N ASP A 53 23.36 4.15 0.71
CA ASP A 53 24.10 5.35 0.28
C ASP A 53 23.22 6.60 0.06
N ARG A 54 22.01 6.62 0.63
CA ARG A 54 21.11 7.77 0.53
C ARG A 54 21.56 8.89 1.45
N PRO A 55 21.66 10.13 0.93
CA PRO A 55 21.93 11.29 1.77
C PRO A 55 20.93 11.45 2.92
N VAL A 56 21.40 11.93 4.07
CA VAL A 56 20.59 12.10 5.30
C VAL A 56 19.36 12.97 5.06
N ASN A 57 19.48 14.00 4.21
CA ASN A 57 18.35 14.87 3.84
C ASN A 57 17.24 14.11 3.07
N VAL A 58 17.59 13.12 2.25
CA VAL A 58 16.62 12.27 1.55
C VAL A 58 15.89 11.37 2.55
N ASN A 59 16.61 10.74 3.47
CA ASN A 59 15.99 9.90 4.50
C ASN A 59 15.07 10.70 5.42
N ARG A 60 15.47 11.93 5.80
CA ARG A 60 14.62 12.84 6.57
C ARG A 60 13.34 13.22 5.82
N ALA A 61 13.44 13.60 4.55
CA ALA A 61 12.27 13.94 3.74
C ALA A 61 11.34 12.73 3.57
N TYR A 62 11.91 11.55 3.36
CA TYR A 62 11.14 10.31 3.25
C TYR A 62 10.42 9.97 4.56
N GLN A 63 11.09 10.08 5.71
CA GLN A 63 10.47 9.88 7.03
C GLN A 63 9.33 10.87 7.28
N GLN A 64 9.48 12.14 6.89
CA GLN A 64 8.42 13.14 6.99
C GLN A 64 7.19 12.75 6.16
N LEU A 65 7.40 12.25 4.93
CA LEU A 65 6.31 11.78 4.08
C LEU A 65 5.56 10.60 4.71
N LEU A 66 6.29 9.60 5.23
CA LEU A 66 5.70 8.41 5.87
C LEU A 66 4.99 8.72 7.19
N ASN A 67 5.32 9.83 7.85
CA ASN A 67 4.71 10.26 9.10
C ASN A 67 3.60 11.30 8.92
N HIS A 68 3.08 11.45 7.70
CA HIS A 68 2.05 12.42 7.39
C HIS A 68 0.72 11.78 6.95
N GLY A 69 -0.37 12.51 7.15
CA GLY A 69 -1.70 12.13 6.69
C GLY A 69 -2.30 10.91 7.40
N ARG A 70 -3.26 10.27 6.74
CA ARG A 70 -4.08 9.18 7.33
C ARG A 70 -3.29 7.88 7.58
N LEU A 71 -2.17 7.71 6.90
CA LEU A 71 -1.31 6.52 7.01
C LEU A 71 -0.03 6.79 7.82
N ALA A 72 0.04 7.94 8.50
CA ALA A 72 1.19 8.34 9.31
C ALA A 72 1.63 7.22 10.27
N GLY A 73 2.93 6.91 10.28
CA GLY A 73 3.51 5.93 11.19
C GLY A 73 3.24 4.46 10.84
N THR A 74 2.46 4.18 9.79
CA THR A 74 2.25 2.80 9.31
C THR A 74 3.38 2.30 8.40
N GLY A 75 4.23 3.22 7.93
CA GLY A 75 5.22 2.96 6.88
C GLY A 75 4.64 2.97 5.46
N TYR A 76 3.30 3.08 5.32
CA TYR A 76 2.64 3.20 4.02
C TYR A 76 2.38 4.67 3.66
N VAL A 77 2.44 4.96 2.36
CA VAL A 77 2.04 6.25 1.79
C VAL A 77 1.07 6.00 0.64
N SER A 78 0.02 6.83 0.55
CA SER A 78 -0.94 6.80 -0.55
C SER A 78 -0.69 8.00 -1.45
N ILE A 79 -0.11 7.77 -2.62
CA ILE A 79 0.05 8.79 -3.66
C ILE A 79 -0.97 8.47 -4.74
N LEU A 80 -2.02 9.30 -4.81
CA LEU A 80 -3.05 9.17 -5.82
C LEU A 80 -2.78 10.21 -6.91
N PRO A 81 -2.67 9.81 -8.19
CA PRO A 81 -2.70 10.79 -9.27
C PRO A 81 -4.05 11.50 -9.23
N VAL A 82 -4.04 12.82 -9.31
CA VAL A 82 -5.26 13.60 -9.52
C VAL A 82 -5.47 13.67 -11.03
N ASP A 83 -6.60 13.13 -11.51
CA ASP A 83 -6.97 13.23 -12.91
C ASP A 83 -7.18 14.70 -13.26
N GLN A 84 -6.41 15.20 -14.24
CA GLN A 84 -6.49 16.58 -14.76
C GLN A 84 -7.91 17.01 -15.21
N GLY A 85 -8.84 16.07 -15.37
CA GLY A 85 -10.24 16.32 -15.68
C GLY A 85 -11.09 16.84 -14.51
N ILE A 86 -10.75 16.54 -13.26
CA ILE A 86 -11.52 17.03 -12.09
C ILE A 86 -11.21 18.51 -11.82
N GLU A 87 -9.96 18.94 -12.06
CA GLU A 87 -9.56 20.35 -11.92
C GLU A 87 -10.07 21.24 -13.06
N HIS A 88 -10.26 20.71 -14.27
CA HIS A 88 -10.80 21.47 -15.42
C HIS A 88 -12.33 21.47 -15.52
N SER A 89 -13.04 20.58 -14.80
CA SER A 89 -14.51 20.47 -14.89
C SER A 89 -15.26 21.13 -13.72
N ALA A 90 -14.55 21.52 -12.65
CA ALA A 90 -15.13 22.28 -11.53
C ALA A 90 -15.18 23.81 -11.79
N GLY A 91 -14.91 24.23 -13.03
CA GLY A 91 -14.96 25.62 -13.50
C GLY A 91 -15.90 25.86 -14.69
N ALA A 92 -16.88 24.97 -14.91
CA ALA A 92 -18.01 25.16 -15.83
C ALA A 92 -19.34 25.08 -15.06
#